data_AF-A0A7C3UDF8-F1
#
_entry.id   AF-A0A7C3UDF8-F1
#
_cell.length_a   1.000
_cell.length_b   1.000
_cell.length_c   1.000
_cell.angle_alpha   90.00
_cell.angle_beta   90.00
_cell.angle_gamma   90.00
#
_symmetry.space_group_name_H-M   'P 1'
#
loop_
_entity.id
_entity.type
_entity.pdbx_description
1 polymer ?
#
loop_
_entity_poly.entity_id
_entity_poly.type
_entity_poly.pdbx_seq_one_letter_code
_entity_poly.pdbx_strand_id
1 'polypeptide(L)'
;MPFEALSKDEVVALIKDLALKILDESGLKDRVLRLEKELDEVKTSLAELSRPPPDKSELLKKELGGLLELLEMDLTKDPMVLKPRHWLKDEEFRAVNEVVKRLGGSWNPSARAFIIKK
;
A
#
# COMPACT_ATOMS: atom_id res chain seq x y z
N MET A 1 -59.45 -34.72 29.91
CA MET A 1 -58.65 -34.45 28.69
C MET A 1 -57.38 -35.27 28.82
N PRO A 2 -57.09 -36.23 27.93
CA PRO A 2 -55.81 -36.94 27.98
C PRO A 2 -54.71 -36.00 27.50
N PHE A 3 -53.58 -36.00 28.18
CA PHE A 3 -52.36 -35.34 27.71
C PHE A 3 -51.64 -36.32 26.78
N GLU A 4 -51.48 -35.98 25.50
CA GLU A 4 -50.59 -36.71 24.61
C GLU A 4 -49.15 -36.40 25.03
N ALA A 5 -48.50 -37.38 25.63
CA ALA A 5 -47.08 -37.29 25.96
C ALA A 5 -46.28 -37.52 24.69
N LEU A 6 -45.50 -36.51 24.28
CA LEU A 6 -44.58 -36.62 23.16
C LEU A 6 -43.59 -37.76 23.40
N SER A 7 -43.38 -38.57 22.37
CA SER A 7 -42.31 -39.56 22.35
C SER A 7 -40.94 -38.87 22.37
N LYS A 8 -39.92 -39.60 22.82
CA LYS A 8 -38.54 -39.07 22.85
C LYS A 8 -38.07 -38.61 21.47
N ASP A 9 -38.48 -39.32 20.42
CA ASP A 9 -38.06 -39.00 19.04
C ASP A 9 -38.69 -37.69 18.55
N GLU A 10 -39.94 -37.41 18.92
CA GLU A 10 -40.61 -36.13 18.60
C GLU A 10 -39.97 -34.95 19.36
N VAL A 11 -39.59 -35.15 20.62
CA VAL A 11 -38.86 -34.14 21.39
C VAL A 11 -37.49 -33.86 20.76
N VAL A 12 -36.77 -34.88 20.33
CA VAL A 12 -35.47 -34.72 19.66
C VAL A 12 -35.62 -34.00 18.31
N ALA A 13 -36.66 -34.32 17.54
CA ALA A 13 -36.95 -33.64 16.29
C ALA A 13 -37.24 -32.14 16.51
N LEU A 14 -38.07 -31.80 17.50
CA LEU A 14 -38.37 -30.42 17.88
C LEU A 14 -37.12 -29.64 18.32
N ILE A 15 -36.23 -30.26 19.12
CA ILE A 15 -34.99 -29.62 19.55
C ILE A 15 -34.07 -29.35 18.35
N LYS A 16 -33.98 -30.27 17.39
CA LYS A 16 -33.18 -30.07 16.17
C LYS A 16 -33.74 -28.93 15.32
N ASP A 17 -35.05 -28.90 15.08
CA ASP A 17 -35.70 -27.83 14.32
C ASP A 17 -35.52 -26.48 15.00
N LEU A 18 -35.69 -26.41 16.32
CA LEU A 18 -35.48 -25.17 17.07
C LEU A 18 -34.03 -24.70 17.00
N ALA A 19 -33.06 -25.62 17.11
CA ALA A 19 -31.65 -25.30 17.01
C ALA A 19 -31.26 -24.78 15.62
N LEU A 20 -31.76 -25.40 14.54
CA LEU A 20 -31.55 -24.94 13.17
C LEU A 20 -32.16 -23.55 12.95
N LYS A 21 -33.38 -23.34 13.43
CA LYS A 21 -34.08 -22.07 13.31
C LYS A 21 -33.37 -20.94 14.07
N ILE A 22 -32.87 -21.21 15.27
CA ILE A 22 -32.04 -20.26 16.03
C ILE A 22 -30.76 -19.94 15.26
N LEU A 23 -30.13 -20.93 14.63
CA LEU A 23 -28.91 -20.71 13.86
C LEU A 23 -29.17 -19.81 12.64
N ASP A 24 -30.27 -20.04 11.93
CA ASP A 24 -30.67 -19.22 10.78
C ASP A 24 -31.07 -17.80 11.21
N GLU A 25 -31.84 -17.66 12.28
CA GLU A 25 -32.29 -16.36 12.81
C GLU A 25 -31.15 -15.56 13.48
N SER A 26 -30.09 -16.22 13.95
CA SER A 26 -28.96 -15.56 14.61
C SER A 26 -28.18 -14.61 13.69
N GLY A 27 -28.37 -14.72 12.37
CA GLY A 27 -27.63 -13.94 11.37
C GLY A 27 -26.12 -14.16 11.41
N LEU A 28 -25.65 -15.20 12.12
CA LEU A 28 -24.22 -15.50 12.27
C LEU A 28 -23.58 -15.78 10.90
N LYS A 29 -24.31 -16.44 10.00
CA LYS A 29 -23.87 -16.69 8.63
C LYS A 29 -23.57 -15.39 7.89
N ASP A 30 -24.47 -14.41 7.96
CA ASP A 30 -24.30 -13.11 7.31
C ASP A 30 -23.19 -12.28 7.97
N ARG A 31 -22.96 -12.46 9.26
CA ARG A 31 -21.85 -11.83 9.98
C ARG A 31 -20.51 -12.44 9.56
N VAL A 32 -20.42 -13.76 9.42
CA VAL A 32 -19.22 -14.44 8.93
C VAL A 32 -18.90 -14.00 7.50
N LEU A 33 -19.89 -14.01 6.60
CA LEU A 33 -19.69 -13.56 5.21
C LEU A 33 -19.23 -12.09 5.12
N ARG A 34 -19.76 -11.21 5.98
CA ARG A 34 -19.30 -9.82 6.06
C ARG A 34 -17.86 -9.71 6.55
N LEU A 35 -17.50 -10.44 7.60
CA LEU A 35 -16.14 -10.46 8.13
C LEU A 35 -15.14 -11.04 7.11
N GLU A 36 -15.51 -12.06 6.36
CA GLU A 36 -14.69 -12.61 5.27
C GLU A 36 -14.44 -11.54 4.19
N LYS A 37 -15.49 -10.80 3.79
CA LYS A 37 -15.35 -9.71 2.83
C LYS A 37 -14.46 -8.58 3.34
N GLU A 38 -14.67 -8.12 4.58
CA GLU A 38 -13.84 -7.09 5.21
C GLU A 38 -12.37 -7.53 5.32
N LEU A 39 -12.13 -8.81 5.63
CA LEU A 39 -10.79 -9.38 5.70
C LEU A 39 -10.09 -9.36 4.32
N ASP A 40 -10.81 -9.67 3.25
CA ASP A 40 -10.25 -9.62 1.90
C ASP A 40 -9.99 -8.19 1.42
N GLU A 41 -10.85 -7.22 1.79
CA GLU A 41 -10.59 -5.79 1.57
C GLU A 41 -9.31 -5.35 2.29
N VAL A 42 -9.16 -5.70 3.57
CA VAL A 42 -7.96 -5.38 4.37
C VAL A 42 -6.70 -6.03 3.78
N LYS A 43 -6.76 -7.29 3.36
CA LYS A 43 -5.64 -7.96 2.69
C LYS A 43 -5.26 -7.25 1.39
N THR A 44 -6.24 -6.80 0.64
CA THR A 44 -6.01 -6.08 -0.64
C THR A 44 -5.34 -4.74 -0.38
N SER A 45 -5.86 -3.93 0.57
CA SER A 45 -5.23 -2.67 0.97
C SER A 45 -3.82 -2.87 1.53
N LEU A 46 -3.60 -3.94 2.30
CA LEU A 46 -2.26 -4.26 2.81
C LEU A 46 -1.32 -4.67 1.67
N ALA A 47 -1.78 -5.40 0.66
CA ALA A 47 -0.98 -5.74 -0.51
C ALA A 47 -0.61 -4.50 -1.34
N GLU A 48 -1.48 -3.48 -1.39
CA GLU A 48 -1.18 -2.20 -2.02
C GLU A 48 -0.14 -1.38 -1.22
N LEU A 49 -0.25 -1.38 0.11
CA LEU A 49 0.71 -0.71 1.00
C LEU A 49 2.06 -1.43 1.10
N SER A 50 2.08 -2.75 0.88
CA SER A 50 3.28 -3.60 0.87
C SER A 50 4.03 -3.52 -0.46
N ARG A 51 3.49 -2.82 -1.48
CA ARG A 51 4.27 -2.53 -2.68
C ARG A 51 5.48 -1.69 -2.25
N PRO A 52 6.71 -2.14 -2.55
CA PRO A 52 7.89 -1.36 -2.22
C PRO A 52 7.72 0.03 -2.84
N PRO A 53 8.07 1.11 -2.12
CA PRO A 53 8.01 2.44 -2.69
C PRO A 53 8.75 2.42 -4.02
N PRO A 54 8.20 3.08 -5.06
CA PRO A 54 8.84 3.13 -6.37
C PRO A 54 10.29 3.56 -6.19
N ASP A 55 11.21 2.82 -6.84
CA ASP A 55 12.64 3.08 -6.71
C ASP A 55 12.88 4.57 -7.02
N LYS A 56 13.38 5.31 -6.02
CA LYS A 56 13.66 6.74 -6.15
C LYS A 56 14.55 7.02 -7.37
N SER A 57 15.38 6.06 -7.77
CA SER A 57 16.24 6.17 -8.95
C SER A 57 15.44 6.15 -10.26
N GLU A 58 14.37 5.35 -10.36
CA GLU A 58 13.47 5.32 -11.52
C GLU A 58 12.60 6.57 -11.59
N LEU A 59 12.05 7.00 -10.46
CA LEU A 59 11.28 8.25 -10.37
C LEU A 59 12.13 9.46 -10.77
N LEU A 60 13.37 9.52 -10.29
CA LEU A 60 14.31 10.58 -10.62
C LEU A 60 14.61 10.64 -12.11
N LYS A 61 14.82 9.48 -12.76
CA LYS A 61 15.01 9.41 -14.22
C LYS A 61 13.78 9.89 -14.98
N LYS A 62 12.59 9.49 -14.53
CA LYS A 62 11.32 9.88 -15.16
C LYS A 62 11.05 11.39 -15.03
N GLU A 63 11.28 11.98 -13.85
CA GLU A 63 11.01 13.40 -13.61
C GLU A 63 12.05 14.32 -14.25
N LEU A 64 13.33 13.93 -14.28
CA LEU A 64 14.37 14.74 -14.90
C LEU A 64 14.32 14.68 -16.43
N GLY A 65 13.87 13.57 -17.03
CA GLY A 65 13.68 13.45 -18.48
C GLY A 65 14.92 13.87 -19.26
N GLY A 66 14.80 14.91 -20.09
CA GLY A 66 15.92 15.45 -20.89
C GLY A 66 17.05 16.10 -20.09
N LEU A 67 16.80 16.52 -18.83
CA LEU A 67 17.84 17.11 -17.97
C LEU A 67 18.87 16.10 -17.50
N LEU A 68 18.58 14.79 -17.65
CA LEU A 68 19.51 13.73 -17.33
C LEU A 68 20.81 13.82 -18.14
N GLU A 69 20.74 14.28 -19.38
CA GLU A 69 21.92 14.40 -20.24
C GLU A 69 22.95 15.41 -19.72
N LEU A 70 22.48 16.38 -18.92
CA LEU A 70 23.28 17.42 -18.30
C LEU A 70 23.89 16.98 -16.96
N LEU A 71 23.51 15.80 -16.46
CA LEU A 71 23.87 15.28 -15.15
C LEU A 71 24.67 13.98 -15.28
N GLU A 72 25.66 13.82 -14.41
CA GLU A 72 26.32 12.56 -14.11
C GLU A 72 25.67 12.00 -12.84
N MET A 73 25.06 10.81 -12.94
CA MET A 73 24.30 10.21 -11.84
C MET A 73 25.05 9.02 -11.26
N ASP A 74 25.25 9.04 -9.95
CA ASP A 74 25.71 7.89 -9.17
C ASP A 74 24.55 7.44 -8.27
N LEU A 75 23.71 6.55 -8.81
CA LEU A 75 22.46 6.07 -8.18
C LEU A 75 22.64 4.76 -7.42
N THR A 76 23.80 4.13 -7.55
CA THR A 76 24.16 2.89 -6.85
C THR A 76 24.58 3.17 -5.42
N LYS A 77 25.14 4.35 -5.13
CA LYS A 77 25.51 4.77 -3.77
C LYS A 77 24.31 5.30 -2.97
N ASP A 78 24.40 5.15 -1.65
CA ASP A 78 23.54 5.84 -0.69
C ASP A 78 24.42 6.79 0.15
N PRO A 79 24.21 8.12 0.06
CA PRO A 79 23.18 8.80 -0.72
C PRO A 79 23.46 8.80 -2.23
N MET A 80 22.39 8.88 -3.03
CA MET A 80 22.48 9.07 -4.48
C MET A 80 23.07 10.45 -4.77
N VAL A 81 23.94 10.55 -5.77
CA VAL A 81 24.62 11.80 -6.11
C VAL A 81 24.37 12.16 -7.57
N LEU A 82 23.97 13.40 -7.83
CA LEU A 82 23.84 13.97 -9.18
C LEU A 82 24.81 15.14 -9.33
N LYS A 83 25.76 15.02 -10.25
CA LYS A 83 26.73 16.07 -10.55
C LYS A 83 26.40 16.72 -11.89
N PRO A 84 26.30 18.05 -11.98
CA PRO A 84 26.25 18.73 -13.27
C PRO A 84 27.52 18.44 -14.10
N ARG A 85 27.36 17.99 -15.34
CA ARG A 85 28.47 17.80 -16.29
C ARG A 85 29.12 19.11 -16.70
N HIS A 86 28.30 20.15 -16.81
CA HIS A 86 28.70 21.53 -17.00
C HIS A 86 27.92 22.42 -16.04
N TRP A 87 28.24 23.71 -16.01
CA TRP A 87 27.42 24.66 -15.28
C TRP A 87 26.01 24.66 -15.85
N LEU A 88 25.01 24.41 -15.01
CA LEU A 88 23.60 24.48 -15.40
C LEU A 88 23.20 25.95 -15.49
N LYS A 89 22.33 26.27 -16.46
CA LYS A 89 21.66 27.57 -16.48
C LYS A 89 20.72 27.68 -15.28
N ASP A 90 20.33 28.90 -14.92
CA ASP A 90 19.45 29.14 -13.76
C ASP A 90 18.12 28.38 -13.85
N GLU A 91 17.56 28.25 -15.06
CA GLU A 91 16.33 27.50 -15.32
C GLU A 91 16.52 25.99 -15.14
N GLU A 92 17.59 25.44 -15.71
CA GLU A 92 17.96 24.02 -15.59
C GLU A 92 18.26 23.66 -14.14
N PHE A 93 19.04 24.50 -13.44
CA PHE A 93 19.37 24.31 -12.03
C PHE A 93 18.12 24.32 -11.17
N ARG A 94 17.21 25.28 -11.38
CA ARG A 94 15.94 25.36 -10.64
C ARG A 94 15.09 24.12 -10.89
N ALA A 95 14.96 23.68 -12.15
CA ALA A 95 14.19 22.50 -12.51
C ALA A 95 14.73 21.23 -11.83
N VAL A 96 16.05 21.00 -11.88
CA VAL A 96 16.69 19.87 -11.20
C VAL A 96 16.51 19.96 -9.69
N ASN A 97 16.69 21.14 -9.10
CA ASN A 97 16.59 21.34 -7.66
C ASN A 97 15.18 21.08 -7.13
N GLU A 98 14.13 21.44 -7.87
CA GLU A 98 12.74 21.15 -7.47
C GLU A 98 12.44 19.65 -7.46
N VAL A 99 12.92 18.90 -8.47
CA VAL A 99 12.80 17.44 -8.52
C VAL A 99 13.56 16.80 -7.36
N VAL A 100 14.80 17.23 -7.14
CA VAL A 100 15.65 16.74 -6.04
C VAL A 100 15.00 16.98 -4.68
N LYS A 101 14.45 18.18 -4.45
CA LYS A 101 13.73 18.50 -3.19
C LYS A 101 12.50 17.63 -2.99
N ARG A 102 11.70 17.40 -4.05
CA ARG A 102 10.51 16.54 -3.99
C ARG A 102 10.87 15.11 -3.56
N LEU A 103 12.04 14.63 -3.96
CA LEU A 103 12.57 13.32 -3.60
C LEU A 103 13.32 13.31 -2.25
N GLY A 104 13.30 14.42 -1.50
CA GLY A 104 13.93 14.53 -0.18
C GLY A 104 15.44 14.78 -0.21
N GLY A 105 15.96 15.24 -1.34
CA GLY A 105 17.36 15.63 -1.52
C GLY A 105 17.63 17.13 -1.40
N SER A 106 18.89 17.51 -1.52
CA SER A 106 19.33 18.90 -1.51
C SER A 106 20.58 19.12 -2.36
N TRP A 107 20.81 20.38 -2.74
CA TRP A 107 22.08 20.81 -3.32
C TRP A 107 23.16 20.94 -2.23
N ASN A 108 24.32 20.33 -2.46
CA ASN A 108 25.52 20.52 -1.65
C ASN A 108 26.49 21.46 -2.38
N PRO A 109 26.66 22.71 -1.90
CA PRO A 109 27.56 23.69 -2.52
C PRO A 109 29.03 23.24 -2.53
N SER A 110 29.48 22.56 -1.48
CA SER A 110 30.87 22.11 -1.33
C SER A 110 31.22 21.00 -2.32
N ALA A 111 30.31 20.05 -2.54
CA ALA A 111 30.49 18.96 -3.48
C ALA A 111 30.09 19.35 -4.92
N ARG A 112 29.47 20.52 -5.11
CA ARG A 112 28.81 20.96 -6.35
C ARG A 112 27.93 19.85 -6.93
N ALA A 113 27.14 19.20 -6.08
CA ALA A 113 26.32 18.06 -6.44
C ALA A 113 24.98 18.09 -5.69
N PHE A 114 23.94 17.55 -6.32
CA PHE A 114 22.69 17.22 -5.64
C PHE A 114 22.82 15.87 -4.96
N ILE A 115 22.28 15.77 -3.75
CA ILE A 115 22.36 14.59 -2.89
C ILE A 115 20.95 14.17 -2.52
N ILE A 116 20.57 12.93 -2.80
CA ILE A 116 19.25 12.37 -2.47
C ILE A 116 19.46 11.14 -1.57
N LYS A 117 18.83 11.13 -0.40
CA LYS A 117 18.86 9.95 0.49
C LYS A 117 17.93 8.86 -0.05
N LYS A 118 18.39 7.61 -0.07
CA LYS A 118 17.54 6.47 -0.47
C LYS A 118 16.34 6.29 0.44
#